data_AF-A0A2N3HVW6-F1
#
_entry.id   AF-A0A2N3HVW6-F1
#
_cell.length_a   1.000
_cell.length_b   1.000
_cell.length_c   1.000
_cell.angle_alpha   90.00
_cell.angle_beta   90.00
_cell.angle_gamma   90.00
#
_symmetry.space_group_name_H-M   'P 1'
#
loop_
_entity.id
_entity.type
_entity.pdbx_description
1 polymer ?
#
loop_
_entity_poly.entity_id
_entity_poly.type
_entity_poly.pdbx_seq_one_letter_code
_entity_poly.pdbx_strand_id
1 'polypeptide(L)'
;MRPKTADHDKLGEGVRIRLTELEKRLLLKRSQKEGYRTISDFCRAKLVKKREIKKIEVSKEFVMITKKLDYDLNKIGVNLNQVSRNINAQHVYQFTASDRDVFMKVLQELRNCFSVLQNYMDMIE
;
A
#
# COMPACT_ATOMS: atom_id res chain seq x y z
N MET A 1 27.37 -23.16 -1.26
CA MET A 1 27.73 -23.37 -2.69
C MET A 1 26.49 -23.26 -3.55
N ARG A 2 26.59 -22.80 -4.82
CA ARG A 2 25.45 -22.81 -5.76
C ARG A 2 25.29 -24.23 -6.33
N PRO A 3 24.09 -24.81 -6.37
CA PRO A 3 23.86 -26.11 -7.01
C PRO A 3 24.21 -26.04 -8.51
N LYS A 4 24.72 -27.15 -9.06
CA LYS A 4 25.03 -27.25 -10.50
C LYS A 4 23.74 -27.02 -11.30
N THR A 5 23.77 -26.06 -12.20
CA THR A 5 22.69 -25.81 -13.17
C THR A 5 22.63 -26.99 -14.15
N ALA A 6 21.44 -27.53 -14.40
CA ALA A 6 21.24 -28.60 -15.36
C ALA A 6 21.62 -28.15 -16.79
N ASP A 7 22.02 -29.09 -17.65
CA ASP A 7 22.52 -28.74 -18.99
C ASP A 7 21.48 -28.03 -19.87
N HIS A 8 20.19 -28.33 -19.71
CA HIS A 8 19.09 -27.66 -20.41
C HIS A 8 18.83 -26.23 -19.92
N ASP A 9 19.29 -25.88 -18.72
CA ASP A 9 19.14 -24.54 -18.12
C ASP A 9 20.36 -23.64 -18.36
N LYS A 10 21.40 -24.16 -19.05
CA LYS A 10 22.59 -23.37 -19.38
C LYS A 10 22.24 -22.34 -20.45
N LEU A 11 22.59 -21.09 -20.16
CA LEU A 11 22.40 -19.98 -21.08
C LEU A 11 23.59 -19.93 -22.05
N GLY A 12 23.33 -20.19 -23.34
CA GLY A 12 24.34 -20.14 -24.40
C GLY A 12 24.43 -18.79 -25.13
N GLU A 13 23.29 -18.13 -25.33
CA GLU A 13 23.19 -16.89 -26.10
C GLU A 13 23.20 -15.64 -25.21
N GLY A 14 23.95 -14.60 -25.62
CA GLY A 14 24.16 -13.37 -24.86
C GLY A 14 23.63 -12.11 -25.55
N VAL A 15 23.20 -11.12 -24.77
CA VAL A 15 22.79 -9.80 -25.25
C VAL A 15 23.74 -8.74 -24.73
N ARG A 16 24.29 -7.89 -25.61
CA ARG A 16 25.15 -6.75 -25.25
C ARG A 16 24.36 -5.44 -25.28
N ILE A 17 24.31 -4.76 -24.15
CA ILE A 17 23.67 -3.43 -24.01
C ILE A 17 24.74 -2.42 -23.62
N ARG A 18 24.83 -1.30 -24.35
CA ARG A 18 25.69 -0.17 -24.00
C ARG A 18 24.88 0.80 -23.13
N LEU A 19 25.45 1.19 -21.99
CA LEU A 19 24.85 2.10 -21.02
C LEU A 19 25.85 3.19 -20.66
N THR A 20 25.35 4.37 -20.35
CA THR A 20 26.12 5.39 -19.64
C THR A 20 26.45 4.93 -18.23
N GLU A 21 27.43 5.58 -17.59
CA GLU A 21 27.82 5.23 -16.22
C GLU A 21 26.66 5.40 -15.22
N LEU A 22 25.89 6.47 -15.39
CA LEU A 22 24.74 6.79 -14.55
C LEU A 22 23.65 5.73 -14.71
N GLU A 23 23.31 5.35 -15.95
CA GLU A 23 22.31 4.30 -16.22
C GLU A 23 22.72 2.97 -15.62
N LYS A 24 23.99 2.58 -15.75
CA LYS A 24 24.51 1.35 -15.15
C LYS A 24 24.39 1.37 -13.63
N ARG A 25 24.68 2.51 -13.00
CA ARG A 25 24.57 2.69 -11.54
C ARG A 25 23.11 2.61 -11.07
N LEU A 26 22.18 3.23 -11.78
CA LEU A 26 20.75 3.14 -11.49
C LEU A 26 20.22 1.72 -11.66
N LEU A 27 20.65 1.02 -12.72
CA LEU A 27 20.27 -0.36 -12.99
C LEU A 27 20.73 -1.29 -11.85
N LEU A 28 21.96 -1.13 -11.39
CA LEU A 28 22.53 -1.87 -10.26
C LEU A 28 21.73 -1.64 -8.97
N LYS A 29 21.50 -0.37 -8.62
CA LYS A 29 20.70 -0.01 -7.43
C LYS A 29 19.31 -0.61 -7.48
N ARG A 30 18.65 -0.54 -8.64
CA ARG A 30 17.31 -1.11 -8.84
C ARG A 30 17.31 -2.64 -8.72
N SER A 31 18.29 -3.31 -9.32
CA SER A 31 18.45 -4.77 -9.22
C SER A 31 18.58 -5.22 -7.77
N GLN A 32 19.40 -4.52 -6.97
CA GLN A 32 19.60 -4.83 -5.55
C GLN A 32 18.33 -4.56 -4.73
N LYS A 33 17.68 -3.41 -4.96
CA LYS A 33 16.45 -3.03 -4.27
C LYS A 33 15.32 -4.03 -4.50
N GLU A 34 15.23 -4.59 -5.71
CA GLU A 34 14.22 -5.59 -6.06
C GLU A 34 14.64 -7.05 -5.70
N GLY A 35 15.75 -7.24 -4.97
CA GLY A 35 16.15 -8.54 -4.41
C GLY A 35 16.82 -9.50 -5.39
N TYR A 36 17.25 -9.03 -6.56
CA TYR A 36 17.92 -9.89 -7.54
C TYR A 36 19.41 -10.04 -7.25
N ARG A 37 19.90 -11.28 -7.30
CA ARG A 37 21.30 -11.63 -7.03
C ARG A 37 22.26 -11.17 -8.12
N THR A 38 21.81 -11.14 -9.38
CA THR A 38 22.61 -10.69 -10.52
C THR A 38 21.81 -9.79 -11.46
N ILE A 39 22.51 -8.89 -12.16
CA ILE A 39 21.90 -8.04 -13.20
C ILE A 39 21.30 -8.92 -14.31
N SER A 40 21.92 -10.06 -14.63
CA SER A 40 21.39 -10.98 -15.64
C SER A 40 20.03 -11.55 -15.24
N ASP A 41 19.86 -11.95 -13.98
CA ASP A 41 18.57 -12.42 -13.46
C ASP A 41 17.52 -11.31 -13.46
N PHE A 42 17.91 -10.10 -13.04
CA PHE A 42 17.05 -8.93 -13.09
C PHE A 42 16.58 -8.63 -14.52
N CYS A 43 17.51 -8.52 -15.47
CA CYS A 43 17.19 -8.22 -16.86
C CYS A 43 16.31 -9.30 -17.50
N ARG A 44 16.61 -10.59 -17.29
CA ARG A 44 15.76 -11.68 -17.81
C ARG A 44 14.37 -11.67 -17.18
N ALA A 45 14.26 -11.40 -15.88
CA ALA A 45 12.96 -11.25 -15.21
C ALA A 45 12.17 -10.02 -15.68
N LYS A 46 12.83 -8.97 -16.19
CA LYS A 46 12.13 -7.79 -16.73
C LYS A 46 11.82 -7.87 -18.23
N LEU A 47 12.68 -8.53 -19.00
CA LEU A 47 12.59 -8.60 -20.47
C LEU A 47 11.83 -9.84 -20.95
N VAL A 48 12.01 -10.99 -20.29
CA VAL A 48 11.51 -12.29 -20.76
C VAL A 48 10.30 -12.76 -19.96
N LYS A 49 10.35 -12.64 -18.62
CA LYS A 49 9.16 -12.93 -17.81
C LYS A 49 8.15 -11.83 -18.10
N LYS A 50 7.02 -12.18 -18.75
CA LYS A 50 5.87 -11.30 -18.89
C LYS A 50 5.60 -10.71 -17.51
N ARG A 51 5.86 -9.42 -17.36
CA ARG A 51 5.41 -8.70 -16.17
C ARG A 51 3.89 -8.82 -16.17
N GLU A 52 3.34 -9.54 -15.19
CA GLU A 52 2.00 -9.22 -14.70
C GLU A 52 2.09 -7.86 -13.98
N ILE A 53 2.38 -6.78 -14.71
CA ILE A 53 1.94 -5.48 -14.24
C ILE A 53 0.42 -5.55 -14.42
N LYS A 54 -0.27 -5.98 -13.37
CA LYS A 54 -1.69 -5.65 -13.21
C LYS A 54 -1.74 -4.14 -13.01
N LYS A 55 -1.78 -3.40 -14.12
CA LYS A 55 -2.09 -1.98 -14.09
C LYS A 55 -3.54 -1.93 -13.64
N ILE A 56 -3.75 -1.60 -12.37
CA ILE A 56 -5.09 -1.43 -11.82
C ILE A 56 -5.61 -0.12 -12.43
N GLU A 57 -6.25 -0.23 -13.59
CA GLU A 57 -6.95 0.89 -14.22
C GLU A 57 -8.26 1.08 -13.49
N VAL A 58 -8.24 1.96 -12.48
CA VAL A 58 -9.43 2.35 -11.73
C VAL A 58 -10.12 3.51 -12.45
N SER A 59 -11.46 3.51 -12.45
CA SER A 59 -12.22 4.61 -13.06
C SER A 59 -11.90 5.94 -12.37
N LYS A 60 -11.99 7.04 -13.13
CA LYS A 60 -11.79 8.39 -12.56
C LYS A 60 -12.78 8.68 -11.43
N GLU A 61 -14.00 8.15 -11.54
CA GLU A 61 -15.05 8.23 -10.53
C GLU A 61 -14.64 7.55 -9.24
N PHE A 62 -14.09 6.34 -9.31
CA PHE A 62 -13.59 5.63 -8.13
C PHE A 62 -12.49 6.42 -7.42
N VAL A 63 -11.52 6.95 -8.17
CA VAL A 63 -10.45 7.79 -7.59
C VAL A 63 -11.02 9.02 -6.89
N MET A 64 -12.05 9.65 -7.48
CA MET A 64 -12.71 10.81 -6.88
C MET A 64 -13.46 10.44 -5.60
N ILE A 65 -14.21 9.35 -5.60
CA ILE A 65 -14.96 8.85 -4.44
C ILE A 65 -14.00 8.51 -3.30
N THR A 66 -12.92 7.78 -3.58
CA THR A 66 -11.94 7.37 -2.56
C THR A 66 -11.22 8.58 -1.95
N LYS A 67 -10.88 9.59 -2.75
CA LYS A 67 -10.29 10.84 -2.23
C LYS A 67 -11.26 11.63 -1.37
N LYS A 68 -12.54 11.67 -1.75
CA LYS A 68 -13.57 12.33 -0.95
C LYS A 68 -13.75 11.60 0.39
N LEU A 69 -13.79 10.28 0.36
CA LEU A 69 -13.88 9.45 1.57
C LEU A 69 -12.69 9.69 2.51
N ASP A 70 -11.46 9.70 1.98
CA ASP A 70 -10.24 10.00 2.76
C ASP A 70 -10.32 11.38 3.43
N TYR A 71 -10.76 12.39 2.69
CA TYR A 71 -10.95 13.74 3.20
C TYR A 71 -12.00 13.81 4.33
N ASP A 72 -13.15 13.15 4.15
CA ASP A 72 -14.24 13.16 5.12
C ASP A 72 -13.84 12.38 6.40
N LEU A 73 -13.16 11.24 6.26
CA LEU A 73 -12.60 10.48 7.40
C LEU A 73 -11.58 11.31 8.18
N ASN A 74 -10.71 12.05 7.49
CA ASN A 74 -9.74 12.93 8.15
C ASN A 74 -10.43 14.02 8.98
N LYS A 75 -11.53 14.62 8.49
CA LYS A 75 -12.31 15.60 9.26
C LYS A 75 -12.92 14.99 10.52
N ILE A 76 -13.50 13.78 10.41
CA ILE A 76 -14.04 13.06 11.57
C ILE A 76 -12.94 12.81 12.60
N GLY A 77 -11.77 12.34 12.15
CA GLY A 77 -10.60 12.11 13.01
C GLY A 77 -10.13 13.38 13.72
N VAL A 78 -10.08 14.52 13.03
CA VAL A 78 -9.71 15.81 13.63
C VAL A 78 -10.70 16.22 14.72
N ASN A 79 -12.01 16.10 14.48
CA ASN A 79 -13.04 16.44 15.46
C ASN A 79 -12.97 15.53 16.70
N LEU A 80 -12.80 14.21 16.50
CA LEU A 80 -12.61 13.26 17.61
C LEU A 80 -11.35 13.58 18.44
N ASN A 81 -10.27 14.01 17.78
CA ASN A 81 -9.04 14.40 18.46
C ASN A 81 -9.21 15.69 19.29
N GLN A 82 -10.02 16.64 18.81
CA GLN A 82 -10.37 17.84 19.58
C GLN A 82 -11.20 17.49 20.82
N VAL A 83 -12.22 16.64 20.65
CA VAL A 83 -13.02 16.12 21.77
C VAL A 83 -12.13 15.43 22.80
N SER A 84 -11.24 14.54 22.36
CA SER A 84 -10.30 13.81 23.22
C SER A 84 -9.39 14.76 24.01
N ARG A 85 -8.86 15.80 23.36
CA ARG A 85 -8.05 16.83 24.04
C ARG A 85 -8.86 17.60 25.08
N ASN A 86 -10.10 17.97 24.78
CA ASN A 86 -10.95 18.70 25.74
C ASN A 86 -11.26 17.86 26.98
N ILE A 87 -11.58 16.57 26.80
CA ILE A 87 -11.82 15.63 27.89
C ILE A 87 -10.57 15.49 28.76
N ASN A 88 -9.41 15.31 28.13
CA ASN A 88 -8.15 15.13 28.86
C ASN A 88 -7.70 16.42 29.60
N ALA A 89 -8.07 17.59 29.09
CA ALA A 89 -7.73 18.88 29.68
C ALA A 89 -8.62 19.25 30.89
N GLN A 90 -9.84 18.71 30.99
CA GLN A 90 -10.76 19.00 32.10
C GLN A 90 -10.72 17.89 33.15
N HIS A 91 -10.20 18.20 34.34
CA HIS A 91 -10.15 17.26 35.47
C HIS A 91 -11.53 16.82 35.99
N VAL A 92 -12.61 17.50 35.59
CA VAL A 92 -14.00 17.18 35.99
C VAL A 92 -14.96 17.48 34.82
N TYR A 93 -14.78 16.87 33.65
CA TYR A 93 -15.86 16.85 32.66
C TYR A 93 -16.75 15.64 32.89
N GLN A 94 -17.92 15.86 33.49
CA GLN A 94 -18.94 14.82 33.60
C GLN A 94 -19.75 14.84 32.30
N PHE A 95 -19.46 13.90 31.40
CA PHE A 95 -20.32 13.66 30.26
C PHE A 95 -21.76 13.49 30.72
N THR A 96 -22.66 14.29 30.16
CA THR A 96 -24.07 14.12 30.38
C THR A 96 -24.53 12.79 29.77
N ALA A 97 -25.69 12.29 30.19
CA ALA A 97 -26.27 11.09 29.59
C ALA A 97 -26.46 11.25 28.07
N SER A 98 -26.84 12.45 27.61
CA SER A 98 -26.97 12.77 26.18
C SER A 98 -25.64 12.70 25.43
N ASP A 99 -24.54 13.18 26.03
CA ASP A 99 -23.23 13.12 25.37
C ASP A 99 -22.80 11.66 25.18
N ARG A 100 -23.02 10.82 26.21
CA ARG A 100 -22.71 9.39 26.15
C ARG A 100 -23.51 8.69 25.06
N ASP A 101 -24.80 8.98 24.94
CA ASP A 101 -25.65 8.42 23.88
C ASP A 101 -25.16 8.81 22.48
N VAL A 102 -24.73 10.06 22.31
CA VAL A 102 -24.15 10.52 21.04
C VAL A 102 -22.84 9.79 20.74
N PHE A 103 -21.93 9.67 21.71
CA PHE A 103 -20.68 8.94 21.51
C PHE A 103 -20.89 7.46 21.21
N MET A 104 -21.87 6.82 21.86
CA MET A 104 -22.21 5.42 21.59
C MET A 104 -22.75 5.23 20.17
N LYS A 105 -23.59 6.15 19.67
CA LYS A 105 -24.04 6.14 18.28
C LYS A 105 -22.88 6.34 17.31
N VAL A 106 -22.00 7.31 17.57
CA VAL A 106 -20.80 7.54 16.74
C VAL A 106 -19.90 6.30 16.71
N LEU A 107 -19.66 5.66 17.85
CA LEU A 107 -18.87 4.43 17.94
C LEU A 107 -19.52 3.29 17.14
N GLN A 108 -20.85 3.15 17.21
CA GLN A 108 -21.57 2.12 16.46
C GLN A 108 -21.45 2.34 14.95
N GLU A 109 -21.60 3.57 14.47
CA GLU A 109 -21.44 3.88 13.04
C GLU A 109 -20.00 3.64 12.57
N LEU A 110 -19.00 4.00 13.37
CA LEU A 110 -17.60 3.70 13.04
C LEU A 110 -17.33 2.20 12.95
N ARG A 111 -17.93 1.39 13.84
CA ARG A 111 -17.84 -0.08 13.78
C ARG A 111 -18.53 -0.64 12.54
N ASN A 112 -19.69 -0.11 12.18
CA ASN A 112 -20.41 -0.51 10.95
C ASN A 112 -19.56 -0.21 9.72
N CYS A 113 -19.01 1.01 9.61
CA CYS A 113 -18.09 1.39 8.54
C CYS A 113 -16.87 0.47 8.47
N PHE A 114 -16.26 0.16 9.62
CA PHE A 114 -15.12 -0.75 9.68
C PHE A 114 -15.48 -2.15 9.20
N SER A 115 -16.63 -2.69 9.62
CA SER A 115 -17.09 -4.01 9.17
C SER A 115 -17.29 -4.09 7.65
N VAL A 116 -17.85 -3.03 7.04
CA VAL A 116 -18.00 -2.96 5.58
C VAL A 116 -16.64 -2.95 4.89
N LEU A 117 -15.70 -2.12 5.37
CA LEU A 117 -14.35 -2.04 4.82
C LEU A 117 -13.58 -3.36 4.97
N GLN A 118 -13.71 -4.03 6.11
CA GLN A 118 -13.10 -5.33 6.38
C GLN A 118 -13.62 -6.38 5.39
N ASN A 119 -14.92 -6.46 5.16
CA ASN A 119 -15.51 -7.38 4.18
C ASN A 119 -14.96 -7.18 2.76
N TYR A 120 -14.68 -5.94 2.36
CA TYR A 120 -14.05 -5.66 1.07
C TYR A 120 -12.58 -6.04 1.02
N MET A 121 -11.83 -5.90 2.14
CA MET A 121 -10.44 -6.35 2.19
C MET A 121 -10.35 -7.88 2.14
N ASP A 122 -11.22 -8.58 2.85
CA ASP A 122 -11.24 -10.04 2.88
C ASP A 122 -11.61 -10.66 1.51
N MET A 123 -12.24 -9.90 0.61
CA MET A 123 -12.47 -10.31 -0.79
C MET A 123 -11.27 -10.08 -1.72
N ILE A 124 -10.25 -9.35 -1.27
CA ILE A 124 -9.05 -9.02 -2.06
C ILE A 124 -7.89 -9.98 -1.74
N GLU A 125 -7.91 -10.64 -0.58
CA GLU A 125 -7.01 -11.75 -0.23
C GLU A 125 -7.43 -13.09 -0.85
#